data_AF-A0A6L4ZK62-F1
#
_entry.id   AF-A0A6L4ZK62-F1
#
_cell.length_a   1.000
_cell.length_b   1.000
_cell.length_c   1.000
_cell.angle_alpha   90.00
_cell.angle_beta   90.00
_cell.angle_gamma   90.00
#
_symmetry.space_group_name_H-M   'P 1'
#
loop_
_entity.id
_entity.type
_entity.pdbx_description
1 polymer ?
#
loop_
_entity_poly.entity_id
_entity_poly.type
_entity_poly.pdbx_seq_one_letter_code
_entity_poly.pdbx_strand_id
1 'polypeptide(L)'
;MKKRDLFFAAICVVVVGFLIFLSVRGKKPKPVDLSIPQHQNIKDITTRDRCLECHHPQTGINDVSNRIKATHPEKWQDIKFSCIKCHKLKTAADK
;
A
#
# COMPACT_ATOMS: atom_id res chain seq x y z
N MET A 1 42.34 -5.38 8.36
CA MET A 1 41.66 -4.74 7.20
C MET A 1 42.36 -3.43 6.87
N LYS A 2 42.59 -3.13 5.59
CA LYS A 2 43.21 -1.86 5.18
C LYS A 2 42.18 -0.73 5.28
N LYS A 3 42.62 0.52 5.52
CA LYS A 3 41.72 1.70 5.60
C LYS A 3 40.80 1.84 4.38
N ARG A 4 41.29 1.44 3.20
CA ARG A 4 40.51 1.42 1.95
C ARG A 4 39.34 0.43 2.00
N ASP A 5 39.54 -0.73 2.63
CA ASP A 5 38.50 -1.76 2.74
C ASP A 5 37.39 -1.29 3.68
N LEU A 6 37.76 -0.56 4.74
CA LEU A 6 36.80 0.04 5.68
C LEU A 6 35.96 1.14 5.00
N PHE A 7 36.62 1.98 4.19
CA PHE A 7 35.94 3.02 3.42
C PHE A 7 34.97 2.43 2.39
N PHE A 8 35.40 1.39 1.67
CA PHE A 8 34.54 0.69 0.73
C PHE A 8 33.32 0.06 1.43
N ALA A 9 33.53 -0.62 2.57
CA ALA A 9 32.44 -1.18 3.36
C ALA A 9 31.43 -0.11 3.82
N ALA A 10 31.91 1.06 4.25
CA ALA A 10 31.05 2.17 4.64
C ALA A 10 30.16 2.65 3.47
N ILE A 11 30.73 2.77 2.26
CA ILE A 11 29.95 3.13 1.06
C ILE A 11 28.88 2.08 0.78
N CYS A 12 29.23 0.79 0.84
CA CYS A 12 28.26 -0.28 0.63
C CYS A 12 27.08 -0.19 1.61
N VAL A 13 27.35 0.06 2.90
CA VAL A 13 26.30 0.23 3.91
C VAL A 13 25.41 1.43 3.59
N VAL A 14 25.98 2.56 3.19
CA VAL A 14 25.21 3.76 2.80
C VAL A 14 24.32 3.49 1.59
N VAL A 15 24.86 2.86 0.54
CA VAL A 15 24.10 2.56 -0.68
C VAL A 15 22.97 1.57 -0.38
N VAL A 16 23.24 0.49 0.35
CA VAL A 16 22.22 -0.50 0.73
C VAL A 16 21.15 0.15 1.60
N GLY A 17 21.55 0.94 2.61
CA GLY A 17 20.61 1.67 3.46
C GLY A 17 19.72 2.64 2.67
N PHE A 18 20.30 3.35 1.70
CA PHE A 18 19.57 4.26 0.82
C PHE A 18 18.56 3.52 -0.07
N LEU A 19 18.95 2.37 -0.65
CA LEU A 19 18.05 1.54 -1.46
C LEU A 19 16.90 0.97 -0.64
N ILE A 20 17.18 0.50 0.60
CA ILE A 20 16.13 0.04 1.53
C ILE A 20 15.17 1.19 1.84
N PHE A 21 15.70 2.37 2.14
CA PHE A 21 14.90 3.55 2.40
C PHE A 21 13.97 3.91 1.24
N LEU A 22 14.49 3.93 0.00
CA LEU A 22 13.68 4.16 -1.19
C LEU A 22 12.63 3.07 -1.42
N SER A 23 12.96 1.81 -1.12
CA SER A 23 12.01 0.68 -1.27
C SER A 23 10.80 0.77 -0.34
N VAL A 24 10.95 1.39 0.83
CA VAL A 24 9.88 1.55 1.83
C VAL A 24 9.17 2.90 1.69
N ARG A 25 9.86 3.94 1.22
CA ARG A 25 9.31 5.29 1.10
C ARG A 25 8.29 5.37 -0.05
N GLY A 26 7.04 5.71 0.28
CA GLY A 26 5.96 5.94 -0.68
C GLY A 26 4.92 4.82 -0.79
N LYS A 27 5.18 3.64 -0.20
CA LYS A 27 4.21 2.53 -0.14
C LYS A 27 3.25 2.66 1.04
N LYS A 28 2.65 3.85 1.21
CA LYS A 28 1.65 4.07 2.26
C LYS A 28 0.24 3.87 1.67
N PRO A 29 -0.48 2.81 2.08
CA PRO A 29 -1.87 2.65 1.67
C PRO A 29 -2.70 3.84 2.18
N LYS A 30 -3.50 4.44 1.30
CA LYS A 30 -4.43 5.49 1.70
C LYS A 30 -5.55 4.88 2.55
N PRO A 31 -6.00 5.53 3.63
CA PRO A 31 -7.12 5.01 4.41
C PRO A 31 -8.41 4.98 3.58
N VAL A 32 -9.33 4.10 3.98
CA VAL A 32 -10.71 4.14 3.48
C VAL A 32 -11.43 5.28 4.20
N ASP A 33 -11.81 6.29 3.43
CA ASP A 33 -12.52 7.45 3.96
C ASP A 33 -14.00 7.10 4.15
N LEU A 34 -14.43 7.01 5.41
CA LEU A 34 -15.81 6.71 5.79
C LEU A 34 -16.77 7.90 5.61
N SER A 35 -16.27 9.10 5.30
CA SER A 35 -17.12 10.24 4.95
C SER A 35 -17.77 10.11 3.57
N ILE A 36 -17.18 9.28 2.70
CA ILE A 36 -17.72 8.97 1.38
C ILE A 36 -18.96 8.07 1.57
N PRO A 37 -20.16 8.43 1.05
CA PRO A 37 -21.40 7.68 1.27
C PRO A 37 -21.28 6.18 0.95
N GLN A 38 -20.56 5.85 -0.12
CA GLN A 38 -20.34 4.48 -0.56
C GLN A 38 -19.48 3.65 0.41
N HIS A 39 -18.71 4.31 1.29
CA HIS A 39 -17.82 3.64 2.26
C HIS A 39 -18.41 3.55 3.67
N GLN A 40 -19.53 4.21 3.95
CA GLN A 40 -20.08 4.31 5.32
C GLN A 40 -20.36 2.94 5.97
N ASN A 41 -20.66 1.91 5.16
CA ASN A 41 -20.97 0.57 5.63
C ASN A 41 -19.77 -0.40 5.59
N ILE A 42 -18.58 0.07 5.24
CA ILE A 42 -17.37 -0.75 5.21
C ILE A 42 -16.87 -0.94 6.65
N LYS A 43 -16.62 -2.20 7.02
CA LYS A 43 -16.13 -2.61 8.34
C LYS A 43 -14.87 -3.46 8.17
N ASP A 44 -14.10 -3.68 9.22
CA ASP A 44 -12.87 -4.49 9.16
C ASP A 44 -13.09 -5.93 8.63
N ILE A 45 -14.30 -6.46 8.79
CA ILE A 45 -14.70 -7.79 8.29
C ILE A 45 -15.08 -7.79 6.79
N THR A 46 -15.21 -6.61 6.17
CA THR A 46 -15.66 -6.49 4.78
C THR A 46 -14.67 -7.21 3.85
N THR A 47 -15.22 -8.04 2.98
CA THR A 47 -14.44 -8.85 2.05
C THR A 47 -13.89 -8.00 0.91
N ARG A 48 -12.81 -8.49 0.29
CA ARG A 48 -12.20 -7.88 -0.89
C ARG A 48 -13.20 -7.67 -2.03
N ASP A 49 -14.07 -8.64 -2.27
CA ASP A 49 -14.99 -8.58 -3.41
C ASP A 49 -15.91 -7.37 -3.34
N ARG A 50 -16.33 -6.95 -2.14
CA ARG A 50 -17.08 -5.71 -1.93
C ARG A 50 -16.30 -4.46 -2.35
N CYS A 51 -14.99 -4.42 -2.12
CA CYS A 51 -14.16 -3.31 -2.60
C CYS A 51 -14.01 -3.34 -4.12
N LEU A 52 -13.92 -4.53 -4.71
CA LEU A 52 -13.72 -4.70 -6.15
C LEU A 52 -14.96 -4.41 -6.98
N GLU A 53 -16.15 -4.35 -6.41
CA GLU A 53 -17.36 -3.87 -7.10
C GLU A 53 -17.13 -2.48 -7.75
N CYS A 54 -16.40 -1.60 -7.06
CA CYS A 54 -16.10 -0.24 -7.54
C CYS A 54 -14.62 -0.02 -7.90
N HIS A 55 -13.70 -0.82 -7.35
CA HIS A 55 -12.26 -0.65 -7.54
C HIS A 55 -11.63 -1.75 -8.40
N HIS A 56 -12.38 -2.39 -9.30
CA HIS A 56 -11.85 -3.47 -10.12
C HIS A 56 -10.71 -2.99 -11.04
N PRO A 57 -9.55 -3.66 -11.06
CA PRO A 57 -8.38 -3.20 -11.82
C PRO A 57 -8.53 -3.31 -13.35
N GLN A 58 -9.58 -3.94 -13.84
CA GLN A 58 -9.88 -4.04 -15.27
C GLN A 58 -10.85 -2.96 -15.75
N THR A 59 -11.63 -2.34 -14.85
CA THR A 59 -12.63 -1.35 -15.27
C THR A 59 -12.01 0.02 -15.49
N GLY A 60 -10.96 0.36 -14.75
CA GLY A 60 -10.23 1.63 -14.89
C GLY A 60 -11.06 2.88 -14.57
N ILE A 61 -12.24 2.70 -13.95
CA ILE A 61 -13.24 3.76 -13.74
C ILE A 61 -12.75 4.84 -12.76
N ASN A 62 -11.78 4.52 -11.90
CA ASN A 62 -11.23 5.46 -10.93
C ASN A 62 -9.73 5.27 -10.70
N ASP A 63 -9.13 6.28 -10.06
CA ASP A 63 -7.71 6.31 -9.69
C ASP A 63 -7.24 5.05 -8.96
N VAL A 64 -8.09 4.48 -8.10
CA VAL A 64 -7.77 3.27 -7.36
C VAL A 64 -7.68 2.08 -8.32
N SER A 65 -8.67 1.90 -9.19
CA SER A 65 -8.70 0.84 -10.21
C SER A 65 -7.46 0.87 -11.09
N ASN A 66 -7.05 2.07 -11.53
CA ASN A 66 -5.88 2.25 -12.39
C ASN A 66 -4.56 1.95 -11.70
N ARG A 67 -4.49 2.08 -10.36
CA ARG A 67 -3.24 1.96 -9.60
C ARG A 67 -3.05 0.61 -8.93
N ILE A 68 -4.09 -0.23 -8.78
CA ILE A 68 -3.98 -1.52 -8.08
C ILE A 68 -2.83 -2.37 -8.64
N LYS A 69 -2.77 -2.60 -9.96
CA LYS A 69 -1.74 -3.46 -10.57
C LYS A 69 -0.32 -2.93 -10.36
N ALA A 70 -0.12 -1.62 -10.44
CA ALA A 70 1.20 -1.00 -10.37
C ALA A 70 1.73 -0.84 -8.94
N THR A 71 0.85 -0.80 -7.94
CA THR A 71 1.21 -0.39 -6.57
C THR A 71 0.96 -1.46 -5.51
N HIS A 72 0.17 -2.49 -5.81
CA HIS A 72 -0.15 -3.53 -4.84
C HIS A 72 0.73 -4.78 -5.01
N PRO A 73 1.10 -5.45 -3.90
CA PRO A 73 1.74 -6.77 -3.96
C PRO A 73 0.74 -7.82 -4.45
N GLU A 74 1.18 -8.82 -5.23
CA GLU A 74 0.29 -9.83 -5.85
C GLU A 74 -0.71 -10.51 -4.90
N LYS A 75 -0.41 -10.53 -3.60
CA LYS A 75 -1.31 -10.98 -2.53
C LYS A 75 -2.71 -10.34 -2.56
N TRP A 76 -2.88 -9.16 -3.18
CA TRP A 76 -4.20 -8.57 -3.39
C TRP A 76 -5.11 -9.43 -4.28
N GLN A 77 -4.58 -10.37 -5.07
CA GLN A 77 -5.35 -11.27 -5.92
C GLN A 77 -5.97 -12.46 -5.16
N ASP A 78 -5.46 -12.76 -3.96
CA ASP A 78 -5.99 -13.82 -3.11
C ASP A 78 -7.40 -13.45 -2.62
N ILE A 79 -8.37 -14.35 -2.84
CA ILE A 79 -9.76 -14.17 -2.43
C ILE A 79 -9.93 -14.05 -0.91
N LYS A 80 -9.01 -14.64 -0.14
CA LYS A 80 -9.01 -14.57 1.34
C LYS A 80 -8.33 -13.30 1.87
N PHE A 81 -7.69 -12.51 1.00
CA PHE A 81 -7.05 -11.26 1.40
C PHE A 81 -8.10 -10.18 1.62
N SER A 82 -7.94 -9.38 2.69
CA SER A 82 -8.77 -8.20 2.93
C SER A 82 -7.97 -6.93 2.68
N CYS A 83 -8.53 -6.03 1.86
CA CYS A 83 -7.93 -4.73 1.55
C CYS A 83 -7.71 -3.88 2.82
N ILE A 84 -8.54 -4.06 3.84
CA ILE A 84 -8.57 -3.26 5.07
C ILE A 84 -7.39 -3.59 6.00
N LYS A 85 -6.70 -4.71 5.76
CA LYS A 85 -5.42 -5.02 6.44
C LYS A 85 -4.39 -3.92 6.21
N CYS A 86 -4.37 -3.34 5.02
CA CYS A 86 -3.49 -2.25 4.63
C CYS A 86 -4.21 -0.89 4.62
N HIS A 87 -5.44 -0.84 4.12
CA HIS A 87 -6.23 0.39 4.02
C HIS A 87 -7.09 0.59 5.27
N LYS A 88 -6.53 1.21 6.31
CA LYS A 88 -7.25 1.46 7.57
C LYS A 88 -8.47 2.34 7.36
N LEU A 89 -9.54 2.06 8.09
CA LEU A 89 -10.73 2.90 8.10
C LEU A 89 -10.38 4.22 8.79
N LYS A 90 -10.80 5.34 8.20
CA LYS A 90 -10.61 6.68 8.78
C LYS A 90 -11.95 7.39 8.81
N THR A 91 -12.29 7.96 9.97
CA THR A 91 -13.46 8.81 10.14
C THR A 91 -13.08 10.28 10.00
N ALA A 92 -14.08 11.14 9.80
CA ALA A 92 -13.88 12.58 9.76
C ALA A 92 -13.29 13.16 11.07
N ALA A 93 -13.42 12.44 12.20
CA ALA A 93 -12.89 12.83 13.50
C ALA A 93 -11.37 12.62 13.66
N ASP A 94 -10.73 11.91 12.73
CA ASP A 94 -9.30 11.55 12.80
C ASP A 94 -8.38 12.58 12.10
N LYS A 95 -8.81 13.85 12.01
CA LYS A 95 -8.07 14.94 11.36
C LYS A 95 -7.41 15.88 12.36
#